data_AF-A0A8T5J6R9-F1
#
_entry.id   AF-A0A8T5J6R9-F1
#
_cell.length_a   1.000
_cell.length_b   1.000
_cell.length_c   1.000
_cell.angle_alpha   90.00
_cell.angle_beta   90.00
_cell.angle_gamma   90.00
#
_symmetry.space_group_name_H-M   'P 1'
#
loop_
_entity.id
_entity.type
_entity.pdbx_description
1 polymer ?
#
loop_
_entity_poly.entity_id
_entity_poly.type
_entity_poly.pdbx_seq_one_letter_code
_entity_poly.pdbx_strand_id
1 'polypeptide(L)'
;MDWVEVEVPGPGPKMLWPMAWSLLPLVGGLLIILFKDGGLLATFFLAFGLMLSLIAVWLGTNAMPGRVDMLVLLVSPFTAFILFFQPPGFVQAILAIMAWTINYRTAAALSALSGKSYRCDWDPRVPLPDVKGATYMHKKWAARPLFRVGPNIVRGLRSNGKIMLEADAPITFTFSEE
;
A
#
# COMPACT_ATOMS: atom_id res chain seq x y z
N MET A 1 3.37 29.17 -7.34
CA MET A 1 3.95 27.87 -7.69
C MET A 1 2.80 26.97 -8.08
N ASP A 2 2.76 26.55 -9.33
CA ASP A 2 1.59 25.85 -9.87
C ASP A 2 1.85 24.36 -9.90
N TRP A 3 0.87 23.60 -9.42
CA TRP A 3 0.87 22.14 -9.47
C TRP A 3 0.34 21.70 -10.83
N VAL A 4 1.16 20.95 -11.58
CA VAL A 4 0.76 20.35 -12.85
C VAL A 4 0.28 18.93 -12.59
N GLU A 5 -0.92 18.62 -13.05
CA GLU A 5 -1.45 17.26 -13.00
C GLU A 5 -0.72 16.38 -14.02
N VAL A 6 -0.18 15.26 -13.57
CA VAL A 6 0.55 14.29 -14.40
C VAL A 6 -0.02 12.91 -14.16
N GLU A 7 -0.38 12.22 -15.25
CA GLU A 7 -0.71 10.81 -15.19
C GLU A 7 0.55 10.00 -14.91
N VAL A 8 0.58 9.36 -13.74
CA VAL A 8 1.62 8.38 -13.40
C VAL A 8 1.08 7.02 -13.80
N PRO A 9 1.85 6.17 -14.51
CA PRO A 9 1.42 4.82 -14.80
C PRO A 9 1.10 4.12 -13.47
N GLY A 10 -0.20 3.94 -13.23
CA GLY A 10 -0.66 3.20 -12.08
C GLY A 10 -0.21 1.75 -12.22
N PRO A 11 -0.04 1.03 -11.10
CA PRO A 11 0.22 -0.40 -11.14
C PRO A 11 -0.91 -1.19 -11.82
N GLY A 12 -2.10 -0.61 -11.93
CA GLY A 12 -3.20 -1.06 -12.79
C GLY A 12 -3.82 -2.40 -12.35
N PRO A 13 -4.81 -2.91 -13.11
CA PRO A 13 -5.53 -4.13 -12.76
C PRO A 13 -4.65 -5.39 -12.74
N LYS A 14 -3.44 -5.32 -13.34
CA LYS A 14 -2.48 -6.43 -13.35
C LYS A 14 -2.07 -6.87 -11.94
N MET A 15 -2.14 -5.99 -10.92
CA MET A 15 -1.88 -6.40 -9.54
C MET A 15 -2.97 -7.29 -8.94
N LEU A 16 -4.21 -7.20 -9.43
CA LEU A 16 -5.33 -8.02 -8.96
C LEU A 16 -5.21 -9.47 -9.45
N TRP A 17 -4.30 -9.72 -10.39
CA TRP A 17 -4.03 -11.06 -10.90
C TRP A 17 -3.55 -12.02 -9.81
N PRO A 18 -2.42 -11.78 -9.10
CA PRO A 18 -2.04 -12.62 -7.96
C PRO A 18 -3.12 -12.68 -6.87
N MET A 19 -3.93 -11.62 -6.75
CA MET A 19 -5.03 -11.61 -5.80
C MET A 19 -6.14 -12.59 -6.17
N ALA A 20 -6.52 -12.68 -7.44
CA ALA A 20 -7.48 -13.68 -7.92
C ALA A 20 -6.94 -15.11 -7.73
N TRP A 21 -5.65 -15.34 -8.01
CA TRP A 21 -5.03 -16.66 -7.82
C TRP A 21 -4.97 -17.09 -6.35
N SER A 22 -4.90 -16.15 -5.41
CA SER A 22 -4.93 -16.46 -3.98
C SER A 22 -6.24 -17.09 -3.50
N LEU A 23 -7.34 -16.91 -4.25
CA LEU A 23 -8.64 -17.48 -3.90
C LEU A 23 -8.66 -19.01 -4.03
N LEU A 24 -7.93 -19.58 -4.99
CA LEU A 24 -7.90 -21.03 -5.19
C LEU A 24 -7.43 -21.77 -3.93
N PRO A 25 -6.25 -21.47 -3.37
CA PRO A 25 -5.81 -22.15 -2.16
C PRO A 25 -6.61 -21.75 -0.92
N LEU A 26 -7.14 -20.52 -0.83
CA LEU A 26 -8.02 -20.13 0.27
C LEU A 26 -9.31 -20.95 0.30
N VAL A 27 -10.01 -21.04 -0.84
CA VAL A 27 -11.22 -21.84 -0.98
C VAL A 27 -10.90 -23.31 -0.72
N GLY A 28 -9.78 -23.82 -1.25
CA GLY A 28 -9.31 -25.19 -0.96
C GLY A 28 -9.16 -25.44 0.55
N GLY A 29 -8.50 -24.54 1.27
CA GLY A 29 -8.33 -24.65 2.72
C GLY A 29 -9.66 -24.61 3.49
N LEU A 30 -10.56 -23.70 3.11
CA LEU A 30 -11.90 -23.59 3.71
C LEU A 30 -12.75 -24.84 3.48
N LEU A 31 -12.69 -25.42 2.27
CA LEU A 31 -13.40 -26.67 1.96
C LEU A 31 -12.84 -27.85 2.76
N ILE A 32 -11.52 -27.93 2.96
CA ILE A 32 -10.91 -28.99 3.79
C ILE A 32 -11.35 -28.84 5.26
N ILE A 33 -11.44 -27.62 5.78
CA ILE A 33 -12.00 -27.37 7.12
C ILE A 33 -13.45 -27.86 7.21
N LEU A 34 -14.26 -27.55 6.20
CA LEU A 34 -15.68 -27.86 6.20
C LEU A 34 -15.98 -29.36 6.05
N PHE A 35 -15.22 -30.08 5.23
CA PHE A 35 -15.53 -31.47 4.86
C PHE A 35 -14.63 -32.53 5.50
N LYS A 36 -13.48 -32.14 6.09
CA LYS A 36 -12.48 -33.08 6.63
C LYS A 36 -11.93 -32.63 8.00
N ASP A 37 -12.66 -31.78 8.71
CA ASP A 37 -12.26 -31.22 10.01
C ASP A 37 -10.92 -30.47 10.01
N GLY A 38 -10.40 -30.12 8.83
CA GLY A 38 -9.20 -29.29 8.68
C GLY A 38 -7.87 -30.04 8.79
N GLY A 39 -7.04 -29.66 9.76
CA GLY A 39 -5.67 -30.14 9.94
C GLY A 39 -4.60 -29.37 9.18
N LEU A 40 -3.36 -29.88 9.19
CA LEU A 40 -2.17 -29.19 8.67
C LEU A 40 -2.29 -28.85 7.18
N LEU A 41 -2.98 -29.69 6.40
CA LEU A 41 -3.21 -29.45 4.99
C LEU A 41 -4.09 -28.21 4.78
N ALA A 42 -5.20 -28.08 5.52
CA ALA A 42 -6.05 -26.90 5.43
C ALA A 42 -5.29 -25.64 5.84
N THR A 43 -4.53 -25.72 6.93
CA THR A 43 -3.66 -24.64 7.40
C THR A 43 -2.66 -24.20 6.32
N PHE A 44 -1.99 -25.15 5.66
CA PHE A 44 -1.06 -24.88 4.57
C PHE A 44 -1.74 -24.15 3.41
N PHE A 45 -2.91 -24.64 2.98
CA PHE A 45 -3.68 -24.03 1.89
C PHE A 45 -4.12 -22.60 2.23
N LEU A 46 -4.63 -22.36 3.44
CA LEU A 46 -5.00 -21.02 3.90
C LEU A 46 -3.79 -20.08 3.96
N ALA A 47 -2.69 -20.52 4.59
CA ALA A 47 -1.47 -19.73 4.70
C ALA A 47 -0.86 -19.41 3.32
N PHE A 48 -0.84 -20.39 2.41
CA PHE A 48 -0.36 -20.19 1.04
C PHE A 48 -1.19 -19.16 0.28
N GLY A 49 -2.51 -19.23 0.39
CA GLY A 49 -3.40 -18.21 -0.19
C GLY A 49 -3.19 -16.82 0.41
N LEU A 50 -3.01 -16.71 1.73
CA LEU A 50 -2.68 -15.43 2.35
C LEU A 50 -1.35 -14.86 1.83
N MET A 51 -0.32 -15.70 1.68
CA MET A 51 0.98 -15.25 1.15
C MET A 51 0.88 -14.85 -0.33
N LEU A 52 0.11 -15.56 -1.16
CA LEU A 52 -0.15 -15.15 -2.54
C LEU A 52 -0.90 -13.81 -2.62
N SER A 53 -1.88 -13.59 -1.75
CA SER A 53 -2.59 -12.31 -1.68
C SER A 53 -1.68 -11.16 -1.24
N LEU A 54 -0.71 -11.43 -0.35
CA LEU A 54 0.30 -10.46 0.06
C LEU A 54 1.21 -10.06 -1.11
N ILE A 55 1.56 -10.99 -2.01
CA ILE A 55 2.39 -10.68 -3.19
C ILE A 55 1.72 -9.62 -4.07
N ALA A 56 0.39 -9.67 -4.24
CA ALA A 56 -0.34 -8.62 -4.97
C ALA A 56 -0.17 -7.24 -4.33
N VAL A 57 -0.33 -7.17 -3.01
CA VAL A 57 -0.16 -5.92 -2.24
C VAL A 57 1.30 -5.44 -2.29
N TRP A 58 2.26 -6.37 -2.21
CA TRP A 58 3.69 -6.08 -2.29
C TRP A 58 4.08 -5.48 -3.65
N LEU A 59 3.60 -6.05 -4.75
CA LEU A 59 3.81 -5.51 -6.10
C LEU A 59 3.24 -4.09 -6.22
N GLY A 60 2.01 -3.87 -5.75
CA GLY A 60 1.38 -2.55 -5.76
C GLY A 60 2.11 -1.53 -4.87
N THR A 61 2.59 -1.95 -3.70
CA THR A 61 3.33 -1.08 -2.78
C THR A 61 4.70 -0.69 -3.34
N ASN A 62 5.40 -1.60 -4.03
CA ASN A 62 6.66 -1.28 -4.70
C ASN A 62 6.47 -0.34 -5.89
N ALA A 63 5.35 -0.46 -6.61
CA ALA A 63 5.01 0.46 -7.68
C ALA A 63 4.62 1.85 -7.16
N MET A 64 4.05 1.95 -5.96
CA MET A 64 3.64 3.20 -5.32
C MET A 64 4.15 3.33 -3.88
N PRO A 65 5.46 3.61 -3.68
CA PRO A 65 6.05 3.65 -2.36
C PRO A 65 5.44 4.75 -1.47
N GLY A 66 5.18 4.42 -0.20
CA GLY A 66 4.62 5.34 0.79
C GLY A 66 3.09 5.47 0.80
N ARG A 67 2.38 4.77 -0.10
CA ARG A 67 0.90 4.76 -0.15
C ARG A 67 0.25 3.72 0.76
N VAL A 68 1.01 2.75 1.25
CA VAL A 68 0.56 1.72 2.18
C VAL A 68 1.39 1.78 3.44
N ASP A 69 0.73 1.69 4.59
CA ASP A 69 1.40 1.55 5.88
C ASP A 69 2.09 0.18 5.96
N MET A 70 3.36 0.14 6.38
CA MET A 70 4.10 -1.11 6.56
C MET A 70 3.40 -2.07 7.54
N LEU A 71 2.61 -1.56 8.49
CA LEU A 71 1.84 -2.41 9.41
C LEU A 71 0.82 -3.30 8.68
N VAL A 72 0.25 -2.84 7.57
CA VAL A 72 -0.71 -3.61 6.77
C VAL A 72 -0.03 -4.82 6.13
N LEU A 73 1.22 -4.66 5.67
CA LEU A 73 2.00 -5.76 5.08
C LEU A 73 2.33 -6.88 6.07
N LEU A 74 2.31 -6.58 7.37
CA LEU A 74 2.57 -7.54 8.44
C LEU A 74 1.35 -8.43 8.74
N VAL A 75 0.13 -8.00 8.41
CA VAL A 75 -1.09 -8.75 8.75
C VAL A 75 -1.05 -10.18 8.20
N SER A 76 -0.65 -10.38 6.95
CA SER A 76 -0.66 -11.71 6.34
C SER A 76 0.41 -12.65 6.89
N PRO A 77 1.70 -12.24 7.04
CA PRO A 77 2.72 -13.09 7.67
C PRO A 77 2.36 -13.49 9.11
N PHE A 78 1.87 -12.55 9.93
CA PHE A 78 1.45 -12.86 11.30
C PHE A 78 0.24 -13.79 11.33
N THR A 79 -0.76 -13.56 10.46
CA THR A 79 -1.92 -14.44 10.37
C THR A 79 -1.51 -15.83 9.92
N ALA A 80 -0.68 -15.96 8.88
CA ALA A 80 -0.16 -17.24 8.41
C ALA A 80 0.58 -18.00 9.52
N PHE A 81 1.42 -17.31 10.30
CA PHE A 81 2.11 -17.89 11.45
C PHE A 81 1.14 -18.37 12.53
N ILE A 82 0.13 -17.58 12.87
CA ILE A 82 -0.92 -17.96 13.84
C ILE A 82 -1.67 -19.22 13.38
N LEU A 83 -1.98 -19.34 12.08
CA LEU A 83 -2.66 -20.51 11.54
C LEU A 83 -1.87 -21.81 11.78
N PHE A 84 -0.53 -21.76 11.80
CA PHE A 84 0.32 -22.93 12.07
C PHE A 84 0.28 -23.43 13.52
N PHE A 85 -0.26 -22.65 14.47
CA PHE A 85 -0.61 -23.15 15.81
C PHE A 85 -1.89 -24.00 15.81
N GLN A 86 -2.50 -24.19 14.63
CA GLN A 86 -3.70 -24.98 14.42
C GLN A 86 -4.85 -24.61 15.38
N PRO A 87 -5.27 -23.33 15.43
CA PRO A 87 -6.46 -22.97 16.19
C PRO A 87 -7.69 -23.71 15.61
N PRO A 88 -8.83 -23.74 16.33
CA PRO A 88 -10.03 -24.39 15.83
C PRO A 88 -10.39 -23.94 14.41
N GLY A 89 -10.89 -24.86 13.57
CA GLY A 89 -11.07 -24.61 12.12
C GLY A 89 -11.89 -23.35 11.80
N PHE A 90 -12.93 -23.05 12.58
CA PHE A 90 -13.71 -21.82 12.40
C PHE A 90 -12.88 -20.55 12.66
N VAL A 91 -11.96 -20.59 13.64
CA VAL A 91 -11.03 -19.48 13.92
C VAL A 91 -10.06 -19.32 12.76
N GLN A 92 -9.53 -20.42 12.22
CA GLN A 92 -8.68 -20.38 11.02
C GLN A 92 -9.39 -19.72 9.84
N ALA A 93 -10.64 -20.11 9.59
CA ALA A 93 -11.45 -19.53 8.52
C ALA A 93 -11.67 -18.03 8.71
N ILE A 94 -12.05 -17.59 9.91
CA ILE A 94 -12.27 -16.17 10.23
C ILE A 94 -10.98 -15.36 10.02
N LEU A 95 -9.86 -15.84 10.58
CA LEU A 95 -8.55 -15.19 10.43
C LEU A 95 -8.14 -15.06 8.95
N ALA A 96 -8.29 -16.14 8.18
CA ALA A 96 -7.96 -16.15 6.76
C ALA A 96 -8.83 -15.17 5.95
N ILE A 97 -10.15 -15.15 6.18
CA ILE A 97 -11.07 -14.23 5.48
C ILE A 97 -10.76 -12.77 5.83
N MET A 98 -10.51 -12.46 7.11
CA MET A 98 -10.18 -11.10 7.54
C MET A 98 -8.87 -10.62 6.91
N ALA A 99 -7.80 -11.42 7.00
CA ALA A 99 -6.50 -11.06 6.44
C ALA A 99 -6.57 -10.92 4.91
N TRP A 100 -7.27 -11.81 4.22
CA TRP A 100 -7.46 -11.71 2.78
C TRP A 100 -8.26 -10.46 2.39
N THR A 101 -9.30 -10.10 3.15
CA THR A 101 -10.12 -8.92 2.89
C THR A 101 -9.32 -7.63 3.05
N ILE A 102 -8.42 -7.56 4.03
CA ILE A 102 -7.49 -6.43 4.21
C ILE A 102 -6.58 -6.33 2.97
N ASN A 103 -6.01 -7.45 2.53
CA ASN A 103 -5.20 -7.47 1.31
C ASN A 103 -6.00 -7.06 0.08
N TYR A 104 -7.27 -7.49 -0.02
CA TYR A 104 -8.13 -7.18 -1.17
C TYR A 104 -8.41 -5.70 -1.25
N ARG A 105 -8.82 -5.10 -0.13
CA ARG A 105 -9.06 -3.66 -0.05
C ARG A 105 -7.80 -2.86 -0.35
N THR A 106 -6.65 -3.31 0.13
CA THR A 106 -5.37 -2.62 -0.11
C THR A 106 -4.95 -2.72 -1.58
N ALA A 107 -5.02 -3.92 -2.17
CA ALA A 107 -4.74 -4.12 -3.59
C ALA A 107 -5.75 -3.39 -4.48
N ALA A 108 -7.05 -3.40 -4.14
CA ALA A 108 -8.07 -2.65 -4.88
C ALA A 108 -7.81 -1.14 -4.82
N ALA A 109 -7.46 -0.61 -3.65
CA ALA A 109 -7.08 0.79 -3.50
C ALA A 109 -5.85 1.13 -4.36
N LEU A 110 -4.80 0.31 -4.31
CA LEU A 110 -3.60 0.48 -5.12
C LEU A 110 -3.87 0.34 -6.63
N SER A 111 -4.78 -0.55 -7.03
CA SER A 111 -5.17 -0.73 -8.42
C SER A 111 -6.01 0.43 -8.94
N ALA A 112 -6.87 1.01 -8.08
CA ALA A 112 -7.67 2.19 -8.38
C ALA A 112 -6.82 3.47 -8.37
N LEU A 113 -5.68 3.46 -7.66
CA LEU A 113 -4.62 4.46 -7.77
C LEU A 113 -3.85 4.30 -9.10
N SER A 114 -4.56 4.30 -10.22
CA SER A 114 -4.08 4.93 -11.44
C SER A 114 -4.64 6.33 -11.41
N GLY A 115 -3.89 7.30 -10.94
CA GLY A 115 -4.50 8.61 -10.74
C GLY A 115 -3.48 9.67 -10.45
N LYS A 116 -3.28 10.53 -11.44
CA LYS A 116 -3.08 11.98 -11.28
C LYS A 116 -2.22 12.33 -10.07
N SER A 117 -0.89 12.35 -10.27
CA SER A 117 0.00 13.02 -9.34
C SER A 117 0.04 14.49 -9.68
N TYR A 118 0.14 15.35 -8.68
CA TYR A 118 0.42 16.75 -8.89
C TYR A 118 1.92 16.95 -8.74
N ARG A 119 2.57 17.56 -9.74
CA ARG A 119 4.00 17.87 -9.72
C ARG A 119 4.24 19.37 -9.75
N CYS A 120 5.18 19.82 -8.94
CA CYS A 120 5.62 21.21 -8.93
C CYS A 120 7.15 21.23 -9.07
N ASP A 121 7.67 22.02 -10.02
CA ASP A 121 9.12 22.23 -10.16
C ASP A 121 9.65 22.91 -8.88
N TRP A 122 10.75 22.39 -8.33
CA TRP A 122 11.32 22.87 -7.07
C TRP A 122 12.82 23.13 -7.17
N ASP A 123 13.27 24.26 -6.65
CA ASP A 123 14.69 24.56 -6.51
C ASP A 123 15.23 23.90 -5.22
N PRO A 124 16.20 22.97 -5.30
CA PRO A 124 16.79 22.31 -4.12
C PRO A 124 17.42 23.27 -3.11
N ARG A 125 17.79 24.48 -3.55
CA ARG A 125 18.39 25.52 -2.71
C ARG A 125 17.35 26.22 -1.85
N VAL A 126 16.07 26.17 -2.23
CA VAL A 126 14.97 26.77 -1.50
C VAL A 126 14.49 25.80 -0.42
N PRO A 127 14.49 26.20 0.87
CA PRO A 127 13.96 25.37 1.94
C PRO A 127 12.46 25.15 1.77
N LEU A 128 11.95 24.04 2.31
CA LEU A 128 10.51 23.76 2.23
C LEU A 128 9.76 24.79 3.11
N PRO A 129 8.73 25.46 2.58
CA PRO A 129 7.94 26.44 3.33
C PRO A 129 7.17 25.73 4.44
N ASP A 130 6.91 26.44 5.54
CA ASP A 130 6.07 25.94 6.63
C ASP A 130 4.60 25.97 6.22
N VAL A 131 3.96 24.81 6.23
CA VAL A 131 2.57 24.61 5.84
C VAL A 131 1.78 24.28 7.11
N LYS A 132 0.70 25.04 7.37
CA LYS A 132 -0.13 24.82 8.56
C LYS A 132 -0.70 23.41 8.57
N GLY A 133 -0.52 22.70 9.69
CA GLY A 133 -0.98 21.32 9.87
C GLY A 133 -0.09 20.27 9.19
N ALA A 134 1.04 20.66 8.62
CA ALA A 134 2.00 19.70 8.06
C ALA A 134 2.86 19.06 9.16
N THR A 135 3.01 17.75 9.08
CA THR A 135 4.01 17.01 9.85
C THR A 135 5.25 16.80 8.98
N TYR A 136 6.35 17.46 9.31
CA TYR A 136 7.60 17.37 8.57
C TYR A 136 8.42 16.16 8.99
N MET A 137 8.79 15.34 8.01
CA MET A 137 9.82 14.30 8.17
C MET A 137 11.20 14.90 7.85
N HIS A 138 11.26 15.75 6.83
CA HIS A 138 12.46 16.46 6.40
C HIS A 138 12.12 17.90 6.00
N LYS A 139 12.92 18.87 6.49
CA LYS A 139 12.79 20.30 6.13
C LYS A 139 13.60 20.71 4.88
N LYS A 140 14.52 19.84 4.43
CA LYS A 140 15.31 20.04 3.22
C LYS A 140 14.81 19.11 2.12
N TRP A 141 14.86 19.58 0.88
CA TRP A 141 14.50 18.76 -0.27
C TRP A 141 15.36 17.49 -0.32
N ALA A 142 14.71 16.35 -0.59
CA ALA A 142 15.34 15.06 -0.79
C ALA A 142 14.39 14.16 -1.61
N ALA A 143 14.94 13.18 -2.34
CA ALA A 143 14.17 12.23 -3.14
C ALA A 143 13.49 11.15 -2.27
N ARG A 144 12.62 11.58 -1.35
CA ARG A 144 11.93 10.78 -0.33
C ARG A 144 10.69 11.53 0.19
N PRO A 145 9.83 10.93 1.02
CA PRO A 145 8.76 11.67 1.70
C PRO A 145 9.34 12.84 2.52
N LEU A 146 8.75 14.03 2.36
CA LEU A 146 9.25 15.27 2.98
C LEU A 146 8.34 15.71 4.12
N PHE A 147 7.05 15.82 3.85
CA PHE A 147 6.04 16.19 4.84
C PHE A 147 4.68 15.64 4.45
N ARG A 148 3.78 15.58 5.43
CA ARG A 148 2.42 15.10 5.27
C ARG A 148 1.44 16.16 5.75
N VAL A 149 0.38 16.42 4.97
CA VAL A 149 -0.74 17.28 5.35
C VAL A 149 -1.99 16.43 5.39
N GLY A 150 -2.45 16.06 6.60
CA GLY A 150 -3.54 15.11 6.76
C GLY A 150 -3.21 13.75 6.10
N PRO A 151 -3.99 13.27 5.11
CA PRO A 151 -3.67 12.04 4.36
C PRO A 151 -2.73 12.27 3.17
N ASN A 152 -2.47 13.52 2.75
CA ASN A 152 -1.70 13.82 1.55
C ASN A 152 -0.19 13.83 1.85
N ILE A 153 0.58 13.02 1.13
CA ILE A 153 2.04 12.92 1.29
C ILE A 153 2.72 13.73 0.18
N VAL A 154 3.61 14.64 0.58
CA VAL A 154 4.47 15.36 -0.34
C VAL A 154 5.86 14.74 -0.32
N ARG A 155 6.38 14.41 -1.50
CA ARG A 155 7.69 13.80 -1.67
C ARG A 155 8.51 14.53 -2.72
N GLY A 156 9.82 14.53 -2.54
CA GLY A 156 10.73 14.99 -3.59
C GLY A 156 10.91 13.93 -4.65
N LEU A 157 10.91 14.35 -5.92
CA LEU A 157 11.11 13.48 -7.08
C LEU A 157 12.20 14.06 -7.98
N ARG A 158 13.06 13.18 -8.53
CA ARG A 158 13.91 13.51 -9.68
C ARG A 158 13.38 12.77 -10.89
N SER A 159 12.98 13.49 -11.93
CA SER A 159 12.53 12.88 -13.17
C SER A 159 12.93 13.76 -14.35
N ASN A 160 13.49 13.15 -15.41
CA ASN A 160 13.98 13.82 -16.61
C ASN A 160 14.95 14.99 -16.34
N GLY A 161 15.86 14.82 -15.36
CA GLY A 161 16.82 15.86 -14.98
C GLY A 161 16.25 17.03 -14.18
N LYS A 162 14.93 17.06 -13.96
CA LYS A 162 14.25 18.07 -13.14
C LYS A 162 14.08 17.60 -11.70
N ILE A 163 14.14 18.57 -10.80
CA ILE A 163 13.91 18.38 -9.37
C ILE A 163 12.52 18.93 -9.05
N MET A 164 11.67 18.09 -8.49
CA MET A 164 10.25 18.37 -8.32
C MET A 164 9.77 17.97 -6.93
N LEU A 165 8.63 18.52 -6.54
CA LEU A 165 7.74 17.97 -5.52
C LEU A 165 6.61 17.21 -6.22
N GLU A 166 6.23 16.07 -5.65
CA GLU A 166 5.07 15.29 -6.07
C GLU A 166 4.12 15.14 -4.88
N ALA A 167 2.82 15.34 -5.12
CA ALA A 167 1.76 15.21 -4.12
C ALA A 167 0.53 14.53 -4.72
N ASP A 168 -0.33 14.03 -3.83
CA ASP A 168 -1.54 13.27 -4.20
C ASP A 168 -2.72 14.20 -4.49
N ALA A 169 -2.66 15.42 -3.96
CA ALA A 169 -3.55 16.55 -4.22
C ALA A 169 -2.73 17.84 -4.19
N PRO A 170 -3.12 18.91 -4.92
CA PRO A 170 -2.43 20.18 -4.88
C PRO A 170 -2.50 20.79 -3.47
N ILE A 171 -1.40 21.40 -3.03
CA ILE A 171 -1.29 22.07 -1.72
C ILE A 171 -0.97 23.53 -1.94
N THR A 172 -1.68 24.40 -1.24
CA THR A 172 -1.38 25.83 -1.20
C THR A 172 -0.21 26.07 -0.25
N PHE A 173 0.93 26.47 -0.79
CA PHE A 173 2.04 26.97 0.03
C PHE A 173 1.67 28.35 0.56
N THR A 174 1.66 28.49 1.89
CA THR A 174 1.62 29.81 2.53
C THR A 174 3.07 30.19 2.82
N PHE A 175 3.65 31.02 1.98
CA PHE A 175 4.94 31.62 2.28
C PHE A 175 4.68 32.69 3.34
N SER A 176 5.29 32.57 4.53
CA SER A 176 5.36 33.71 5.43
C SER A 176 6.28 34.73 4.76
N GLU A 177 5.71 35.87 4.37
CA GLU A 177 6.50 37.05 4.04
C GLU A 177 7.26 37.45 5.33
N GLU A 178 8.56 37.18 5.35
CA GLU A 178 9.51 37.95 6.18
C GLU A 178 10.13 39.04 5.31
#